data_AF-A0A2V5ZCY3-F1
#
_entry.id   AF-A0A2V5ZCY3-F1
#
_cell.length_a   1.000
_cell.length_b   1.000
_cell.length_c   1.000
_cell.angle_alpha   90.00
_cell.angle_beta   90.00
_cell.angle_gamma   90.00
#
_symmetry.space_group_name_H-M   'P 1'
#
loop_
_entity.id
_entity.type
_entity.pdbx_description
1 polymer ?
#
loop_
_entity_poly.entity_id
_entity_poly.type
_entity_poly.pdbx_seq_one_letter_code
_entity_poly.pdbx_strand_id
1 'polypeptide(L)'
;MTARKKAYARAGVDVDLSNRLKRQIQSLVKKTHGPQVLGKIGGFGGLFRDNFSGMREPVLVSSIDGVGTKLKIAFAMNKHDTVGADLVNHCVNDIAVLGARPLFFLDYIGCERLEPNVFRQLVRGLSRACRSAGCALLGGETAQLPGMYRKGEYDLAGCIVGVVDRTKIIDGSKIQPGDVILGLASNGLHTNGYSLARKIFFEKMRLTVNSRLSGSKITVGEELLRVHKNYQPLLAKVPTRMIKGLAHITGGGLIDNLPRIVPPNCDAIIETKSWKVPRIFQILQQNGNVDAQEMYQVFNMGIGMVVIVARQGRTPLGFMANSASRGRSHSLQRESLALLLARRSYLCASLAADLRGALRHRPVLLLAILVRALASTERAKTARREQ
;
A
#
# COMPACT_ATOMS: atom_id res chain seq x y z
N MET A 1 -29.26 8.32 -43.46
CA MET A 1 -30.11 8.25 -42.25
C MET A 1 -29.22 8.16 -41.02
N THR A 2 -29.16 9.20 -40.20
CA THR A 2 -28.43 9.16 -38.92
C THR A 2 -29.12 8.17 -37.99
N ALA A 3 -28.38 7.16 -37.51
CA ALA A 3 -28.94 6.14 -36.62
C ALA A 3 -29.58 6.79 -35.39
N ARG A 4 -30.90 6.64 -35.23
CA ARG A 4 -31.68 7.24 -34.15
C ARG A 4 -31.19 6.69 -32.81
N LYS A 5 -30.62 7.55 -31.96
CA LYS A 5 -30.09 7.18 -30.63
C LYS A 5 -31.19 6.55 -29.75
N LYS A 6 -30.92 5.37 -29.18
CA LYS A 6 -31.86 4.59 -28.33
C LYS A 6 -32.36 5.41 -27.14
N ALA A 7 -33.60 5.17 -26.69
CA ALA A 7 -34.24 5.93 -25.60
C ALA A 7 -33.42 5.88 -24.29
N TYR A 8 -32.91 4.72 -23.90
CA TYR A 8 -32.07 4.57 -22.70
C TYR A 8 -30.74 5.33 -22.80
N ALA A 9 -30.15 5.39 -24.00
CA ALA A 9 -28.97 6.21 -24.28
C ALA A 9 -29.26 7.71 -24.31
N ARG A 10 -30.52 8.13 -24.55
CA ARG A 10 -30.96 9.52 -24.36
C ARG A 10 -31.16 9.86 -22.88
N ALA A 11 -31.53 8.89 -22.05
CA ALA A 11 -31.56 9.01 -20.59
C ALA A 11 -30.15 8.96 -19.95
N GLY A 12 -29.08 8.89 -20.74
CA GLY A 12 -27.68 8.92 -20.28
C GLY A 12 -27.04 7.55 -20.09
N VAL A 13 -27.73 6.44 -20.40
CA VAL A 13 -27.18 5.08 -20.28
C VAL A 13 -26.93 4.45 -21.64
N ASP A 14 -25.68 4.48 -22.09
CA ASP A 14 -25.25 3.90 -23.37
C ASP A 14 -24.67 2.49 -23.19
N VAL A 15 -25.53 1.48 -23.29
CA VAL A 15 -25.16 0.06 -23.18
C VAL A 15 -24.27 -0.41 -24.35
N ASP A 16 -24.49 0.13 -25.55
CA ASP A 16 -23.70 -0.23 -26.72
C ASP A 16 -22.25 0.27 -26.58
N LEU A 17 -22.08 1.47 -26.02
CA LEU A 17 -20.77 2.01 -25.65
C LEU A 17 -20.08 1.16 -24.60
N SER A 18 -20.77 0.80 -23.51
CA SER A 18 -20.22 -0.09 -22.48
C SER A 18 -19.71 -1.40 -23.09
N ASN A 19 -20.50 -2.04 -23.96
CA ASN A 19 -20.12 -3.28 -24.62
C ASN A 19 -18.92 -3.13 -25.57
N ARG A 20 -18.85 -2.02 -26.33
CA ARG A 20 -17.68 -1.72 -27.18
C ARG A 20 -16.41 -1.53 -26.34
N LEU A 21 -16.48 -0.78 -25.26
CA LEU A 21 -15.34 -0.52 -24.40
C LEU A 21 -14.89 -1.78 -23.66
N LYS A 22 -15.83 -2.59 -23.15
CA LYS A 22 -15.57 -3.90 -22.54
C LYS A 22 -14.73 -4.78 -23.50
N ARG A 23 -15.04 -4.81 -24.80
CA ARG A 23 -14.23 -5.55 -25.80
C ARG A 23 -12.81 -5.00 -25.97
N GLN A 24 -12.63 -3.68 -25.98
CA GLN A 24 -11.31 -3.05 -26.16
C GLN A 24 -10.35 -3.32 -25.00
N ILE A 25 -10.87 -3.43 -23.78
CA ILE A 25 -10.05 -3.63 -22.58
C ILE A 25 -9.76 -5.11 -22.27
N GLN A 26 -10.38 -6.06 -22.98
CA GLN A 26 -10.20 -7.50 -22.72
C GLN A 26 -8.73 -7.90 -22.74
N SER A 27 -7.91 -7.30 -23.61
CA SER A 27 -6.48 -7.58 -23.67
C SER A 27 -5.71 -7.14 -22.41
N LEU A 28 -6.17 -6.08 -21.72
CA LEU A 28 -5.59 -5.65 -20.45
C LEU A 28 -5.96 -6.63 -19.33
N VAL A 29 -7.22 -7.07 -19.30
CA VAL A 29 -7.72 -8.02 -18.30
C VAL A 29 -7.06 -9.39 -18.47
N LYS A 30 -6.98 -9.92 -19.70
CA LYS A 30 -6.31 -11.21 -20.01
C LYS A 30 -4.86 -11.27 -19.55
N LYS A 31 -4.13 -10.14 -19.57
CA LYS A 31 -2.74 -10.08 -19.08
C LYS A 31 -2.61 -10.34 -17.58
N THR A 32 -3.71 -10.29 -16.82
CA THR A 32 -3.75 -10.62 -15.38
C THR A 32 -4.10 -12.09 -15.14
N HIS A 33 -4.58 -12.81 -16.16
CA HIS A 33 -5.09 -14.16 -16.00
C HIS A 33 -3.96 -15.18 -16.03
N GLY A 34 -4.06 -16.16 -15.14
CA GLY A 34 -3.23 -17.36 -15.10
C GLY A 34 -4.06 -18.61 -15.39
N PRO A 35 -3.45 -19.82 -15.30
CA PRO A 35 -4.14 -21.09 -15.51
C PRO A 35 -5.29 -21.36 -14.52
N GLN A 36 -5.35 -20.61 -13.42
CA GLN A 36 -6.42 -20.69 -12.43
C GLN A 36 -7.73 -20.06 -12.92
N VAL A 37 -7.68 -19.13 -13.88
CA VAL A 37 -8.90 -18.47 -14.39
C VAL A 37 -9.57 -19.37 -15.41
N LEU A 38 -10.86 -19.66 -15.20
CA LEU A 38 -11.66 -20.51 -16.09
C LEU A 38 -12.64 -19.66 -16.93
N GLY A 39 -12.95 -20.14 -18.13
CA GLY A 39 -13.96 -19.53 -19.00
C GLY A 39 -13.47 -18.31 -19.79
N LYS A 40 -14.44 -17.56 -20.37
CA LYS A 40 -14.18 -16.37 -21.19
C LYS A 40 -14.58 -15.10 -20.42
N ILE A 41 -13.89 -13.99 -20.68
CA ILE A 41 -14.27 -12.67 -20.17
C ILE A 41 -15.64 -12.29 -20.74
N GLY A 42 -16.56 -11.84 -19.87
CA GLY A 42 -17.91 -11.42 -20.24
C GLY A 42 -19.01 -12.47 -20.02
N GLY A 43 -18.72 -13.56 -19.32
CA GLY A 43 -19.74 -14.45 -18.75
C GLY A 43 -20.47 -13.83 -17.56
N PHE A 44 -21.49 -14.51 -17.03
CA PHE A 44 -22.28 -14.07 -15.87
C PHE A 44 -21.47 -13.90 -14.58
N GLY A 45 -20.33 -14.58 -14.49
CA GLY A 45 -19.39 -14.46 -13.39
C GLY A 45 -18.00 -14.89 -13.84
N GLY A 46 -16.97 -14.40 -13.15
CA GLY A 46 -15.62 -14.90 -13.34
C GLY A 46 -15.37 -16.14 -12.49
N LEU A 47 -14.69 -17.13 -13.06
CA LEU A 47 -14.44 -18.41 -12.44
C LEU A 47 -12.95 -18.55 -12.10
N PHE A 48 -12.63 -18.93 -10.87
CA PHE A 48 -11.26 -19.13 -10.40
C PHE A 48 -11.12 -20.48 -9.72
N ARG A 49 -10.25 -21.33 -10.24
CA ARG A 49 -9.95 -22.65 -9.70
C ARG A 49 -8.51 -22.68 -9.19
N ASP A 50 -8.38 -22.79 -7.88
CA ASP A 50 -7.13 -23.07 -7.20
C ASP A 50 -7.20 -24.48 -6.59
N ASN A 51 -6.06 -25.17 -6.51
CA ASN A 51 -5.97 -26.44 -5.80
C ASN A 51 -5.42 -26.25 -4.37
N PHE A 52 -5.09 -25.01 -4.00
CA PHE A 52 -4.51 -24.64 -2.70
C PHE A 52 -3.32 -25.52 -2.30
N SER A 53 -2.55 -25.98 -3.29
CA SER A 53 -1.41 -26.87 -3.06
C SER A 53 -0.44 -26.29 -2.03
N GLY A 54 -0.07 -27.10 -1.04
CA GLY A 54 0.81 -26.70 0.05
C GLY A 54 0.12 -25.96 1.21
N MET A 55 -1.22 -25.90 1.23
CA MET A 55 -2.01 -25.45 2.38
C MET A 55 -2.70 -26.65 3.04
N ARG A 56 -2.67 -26.70 4.37
CA ARG A 56 -3.36 -27.73 5.16
C ARG A 56 -4.83 -27.39 5.36
N GLU A 57 -5.10 -26.14 5.75
CA GLU A 57 -6.45 -25.62 6.02
C GLU A 57 -6.60 -24.25 5.34
N PRO A 58 -6.94 -24.20 4.04
CA PRO A 58 -7.08 -22.94 3.32
C PRO A 58 -8.29 -22.14 3.81
N VAL A 59 -8.08 -20.86 4.10
CA VAL A 59 -9.09 -19.89 4.52
C VAL A 59 -9.13 -18.75 3.52
N LEU A 60 -10.31 -18.46 2.98
CA LEU A 60 -10.51 -17.30 2.11
C LEU A 60 -10.57 -16.02 2.92
N VAL A 61 -9.92 -14.98 2.41
CA VAL A 61 -9.88 -13.65 3.01
C VAL A 61 -10.35 -12.65 1.97
N SER A 62 -11.24 -11.73 2.33
CA SER A 62 -11.73 -10.71 1.42
C SER A 62 -11.68 -9.32 2.04
N SER A 63 -11.39 -8.31 1.22
CA SER A 63 -11.55 -6.88 1.58
C SER A 63 -12.26 -6.16 0.46
N ILE A 64 -13.05 -5.14 0.81
CA ILE A 64 -13.72 -4.25 -0.14
C ILE A 64 -13.45 -2.81 0.25
N ASP A 65 -12.96 -2.01 -0.70
CA ASP A 65 -12.57 -0.63 -0.45
C ASP A 65 -12.88 0.28 -1.64
N GLY A 66 -12.77 1.58 -1.38
CA GLY A 66 -12.81 2.63 -2.40
C GLY A 66 -11.52 3.46 -2.44
N VAL A 67 -11.40 4.32 -3.45
CA VAL A 67 -10.28 5.27 -3.55
C VAL A 67 -10.50 6.53 -2.71
N GLY A 68 -11.76 6.89 -2.47
CA GLY A 68 -12.14 8.06 -1.70
C GLY A 68 -11.83 9.39 -2.39
N THR A 69 -11.66 10.46 -1.60
CA THR A 69 -11.58 11.83 -2.13
C THR A 69 -10.29 12.16 -2.88
N LYS A 70 -9.36 11.21 -2.99
CA LYS A 70 -8.24 11.26 -3.96
C LYS A 70 -8.73 11.37 -5.41
N LEU A 71 -9.92 10.83 -5.71
CA LEU A 71 -10.54 10.95 -7.03
C LEU A 71 -10.72 12.41 -7.47
N LYS A 72 -10.97 13.35 -6.54
CA LYS A 72 -11.05 14.78 -6.87
C LYS A 72 -9.76 15.33 -7.44
N ILE A 73 -8.60 14.80 -7.02
CA ILE A 73 -7.30 15.17 -7.59
C ILE A 73 -7.15 14.60 -9.00
N ALA A 74 -7.57 13.34 -9.21
CA ALA A 74 -7.56 12.70 -10.52
C ALA A 74 -8.41 13.47 -11.54
N PHE A 75 -9.58 13.95 -11.12
CA PHE A 75 -10.45 14.80 -11.97
C PHE A 75 -9.78 16.13 -12.28
N ALA A 76 -9.28 16.84 -11.26
CA ALA A 76 -8.63 18.14 -11.44
C ALA A 76 -7.38 18.07 -12.31
N MET A 77 -6.68 16.94 -12.31
CA MET A 77 -5.50 16.69 -13.14
C MET A 77 -5.81 16.05 -14.50
N ASN A 78 -7.06 15.64 -14.74
CA ASN A 78 -7.46 14.80 -15.87
C ASN A 78 -6.52 13.57 -16.04
N LYS A 79 -6.15 12.94 -14.92
CA LYS A 79 -5.18 11.83 -14.86
C LYS A 79 -5.79 10.67 -14.07
N HIS A 80 -6.13 9.59 -14.77
CA HIS A 80 -6.95 8.50 -14.22
C HIS A 80 -6.22 7.13 -14.21
N ASP A 81 -5.00 7.08 -14.72
CA ASP A 81 -4.22 5.85 -14.89
C ASP A 81 -3.48 5.39 -13.62
N THR A 82 -3.66 6.11 -12.51
CA THR A 82 -3.08 5.82 -11.19
C THR A 82 -4.11 5.27 -10.20
N VAL A 83 -5.34 5.79 -10.20
CA VAL A 83 -6.34 5.50 -9.16
C VAL A 83 -6.85 4.06 -9.17
N GLY A 84 -6.86 3.39 -10.32
CA GLY A 84 -7.12 1.94 -10.36
C GLY A 84 -6.01 1.13 -9.66
N ALA A 85 -4.76 1.60 -9.74
CA ALA A 85 -3.66 0.96 -9.02
C ALA A 85 -3.69 1.29 -7.52
N ASP A 86 -4.10 2.51 -7.16
CA ASP A 86 -4.34 2.89 -5.76
C ASP A 86 -5.33 1.92 -5.08
N LEU A 87 -6.46 1.66 -5.76
CA LEU A 87 -7.52 0.80 -5.26
C LEU A 87 -7.05 -0.63 -5.03
N VAL A 88 -6.43 -1.26 -6.04
CA VAL A 88 -5.94 -2.64 -5.92
C VAL A 88 -4.89 -2.76 -4.82
N ASN A 89 -3.94 -1.82 -4.76
CA ASN A 89 -2.88 -1.87 -3.76
C ASN A 89 -3.43 -1.69 -2.33
N HIS A 90 -4.45 -0.84 -2.16
CA HIS A 90 -5.15 -0.68 -0.88
C HIS A 90 -5.70 -2.03 -0.40
N CYS A 91 -6.59 -2.65 -1.18
CA CYS A 91 -7.22 -3.91 -0.79
C CYS A 91 -6.19 -5.05 -0.61
N VAL A 92 -5.18 -5.12 -1.49
CA VAL A 92 -4.10 -6.12 -1.37
C VAL A 92 -3.35 -5.96 -0.05
N ASN A 93 -3.06 -4.73 0.38
CA ASN A 93 -2.40 -4.48 1.65
C ASN A 93 -3.28 -4.88 2.85
N ASP A 94 -4.61 -4.72 2.77
CA ASP A 94 -5.53 -5.12 3.86
C ASP A 94 -5.63 -6.62 4.06
N ILE A 95 -5.56 -7.41 2.99
CA ILE A 95 -5.49 -8.88 3.17
C ILE A 95 -4.07 -9.35 3.50
N ALA A 96 -3.05 -8.58 3.12
CA ALA A 96 -1.66 -8.89 3.42
C ALA A 96 -1.38 -8.88 4.93
N VAL A 97 -2.08 -8.03 5.71
CA VAL A 97 -1.89 -7.98 7.16
C VAL A 97 -2.27 -9.28 7.87
N LEU A 98 -3.14 -10.08 7.25
CA LEU A 98 -3.55 -11.40 7.74
C LEU A 98 -2.62 -12.54 7.25
N GLY A 99 -1.59 -12.20 6.46
CA GLY A 99 -0.70 -13.17 5.83
C GLY A 99 -1.27 -13.82 4.56
N ALA A 100 -2.37 -13.29 4.02
CA ALA A 100 -3.01 -13.85 2.83
C ALA A 100 -2.22 -13.54 1.55
N ARG A 101 -2.24 -14.49 0.61
CA ARG A 101 -1.86 -14.23 -0.78
C ARG A 101 -3.08 -13.81 -1.60
N PRO A 102 -2.99 -12.78 -2.46
CA PRO A 102 -4.06 -12.44 -3.40
C PRO A 102 -4.38 -13.59 -4.37
N LEU A 103 -5.66 -13.77 -4.71
CA LEU A 103 -6.14 -14.68 -5.76
C LEU A 103 -6.68 -13.89 -6.95
N PHE A 104 -7.73 -13.11 -6.70
CA PHE A 104 -8.42 -12.35 -7.72
C PHE A 104 -9.05 -11.08 -7.18
N PHE A 105 -9.34 -10.16 -8.09
CA PHE A 105 -9.90 -8.84 -7.83
C PHE A 105 -11.15 -8.62 -8.68
N LEU A 106 -12.15 -7.95 -8.12
CA LEU A 106 -13.36 -7.49 -8.78
C LEU A 106 -13.48 -5.97 -8.65
N ASP A 107 -13.91 -5.27 -9.68
CA ASP A 107 -14.11 -3.82 -9.64
C ASP A 107 -15.56 -3.39 -9.91
N TYR A 108 -15.95 -2.25 -9.35
CA TYR A 108 -17.18 -1.54 -9.67
C TYR A 108 -16.85 -0.08 -9.99
N ILE A 109 -17.35 0.40 -11.13
CA ILE A 109 -17.20 1.77 -11.60
C ILE A 109 -18.58 2.40 -11.74
N GLY A 110 -18.93 3.32 -10.84
CA GLY A 110 -20.12 4.16 -10.97
C GLY A 110 -19.73 5.51 -11.56
N CYS A 111 -20.42 6.01 -12.58
CA CYS A 111 -20.07 7.29 -13.20
C CYS A 111 -21.32 8.04 -13.67
N GLU A 112 -21.22 9.36 -13.80
CA GLU A 112 -22.32 10.15 -14.42
C GLU A 112 -22.49 9.74 -15.88
N ARG A 113 -21.37 9.70 -16.62
CA ARG A 113 -21.30 9.27 -18.01
C ARG A 113 -20.02 8.48 -18.26
N LEU A 114 -20.12 7.46 -19.09
CA LEU A 114 -18.98 6.62 -19.44
C LEU A 114 -18.09 7.31 -20.49
N GLU A 115 -16.99 7.90 -20.02
CA GLU A 115 -15.98 8.50 -20.90
C GLU A 115 -14.89 7.48 -21.32
N PRO A 116 -14.75 7.16 -22.62
CA PRO A 116 -13.86 6.10 -23.10
C PRO A 116 -12.41 6.20 -22.67
N ASN A 117 -11.84 7.41 -22.67
CA ASN A 117 -10.44 7.60 -22.32
C ASN A 117 -10.20 7.40 -20.82
N VAL A 118 -11.09 7.91 -19.99
CA VAL A 118 -11.08 7.73 -18.54
C VAL A 118 -11.21 6.23 -18.21
N PHE A 119 -12.21 5.56 -18.78
CA PHE A 119 -12.42 4.13 -18.57
C PHE A 119 -11.19 3.28 -18.92
N ARG A 120 -10.56 3.53 -20.08
CA ARG A 120 -9.32 2.81 -20.46
C ARG A 120 -8.17 3.06 -19.50
N GLN A 121 -8.01 4.29 -19.00
CA GLN A 121 -6.97 4.62 -18.01
C GLN A 121 -7.20 3.89 -16.68
N LEU A 122 -8.45 3.90 -16.19
CA LEU A 122 -8.86 3.20 -14.97
C LEU A 122 -8.51 1.71 -15.03
N VAL A 123 -8.99 1.04 -16.08
CA VAL A 123 -8.77 -0.41 -16.27
C VAL A 123 -7.30 -0.73 -16.47
N ARG A 124 -6.53 0.15 -17.12
CA ARG A 124 -5.07 0.00 -17.22
C ARG A 124 -4.40 0.06 -15.85
N GLY A 125 -4.85 0.95 -14.97
CA GLY A 125 -4.39 1.05 -13.59
C GLY A 125 -4.69 -0.22 -12.80
N LEU A 126 -5.94 -0.67 -12.80
CA LEU A 126 -6.41 -1.92 -12.16
C LEU A 126 -5.58 -3.12 -12.64
N SER A 127 -5.56 -3.35 -13.95
CA SER A 127 -4.83 -4.47 -14.58
C SER A 127 -3.34 -4.48 -14.26
N ARG A 128 -2.67 -3.31 -14.28
CA ARG A 128 -1.25 -3.21 -13.92
C ARG A 128 -1.00 -3.61 -12.47
N ALA A 129 -1.83 -3.14 -11.55
CA ALA A 129 -1.67 -3.44 -10.13
C ALA A 129 -2.01 -4.90 -9.81
N CYS A 130 -3.06 -5.48 -10.41
CA CYS A 130 -3.38 -6.91 -10.26
C CYS A 130 -2.20 -7.80 -10.68
N ARG A 131 -1.57 -7.52 -11.84
CA ARG A 131 -0.35 -8.24 -12.26
C ARG A 131 0.78 -8.09 -11.25
N SER A 132 1.01 -6.87 -10.76
CA SER A 132 2.06 -6.59 -9.78
C SER A 132 1.82 -7.29 -8.44
N ALA A 133 0.57 -7.52 -8.07
CA ALA A 133 0.16 -8.22 -6.85
C ALA A 133 0.05 -9.75 -7.04
N GLY A 134 0.15 -10.25 -8.28
CA GLY A 134 -0.01 -11.67 -8.58
C GLY A 134 -1.46 -12.17 -8.50
N CYS A 135 -2.46 -11.30 -8.70
CA CYS A 135 -3.87 -11.67 -8.75
C CYS A 135 -4.50 -11.42 -10.13
N ALA A 136 -5.59 -12.14 -10.41
CA ALA A 136 -6.37 -11.95 -11.62
C ALA A 136 -7.42 -10.84 -11.44
N LEU A 137 -7.53 -9.92 -12.40
CA LEU A 137 -8.72 -9.07 -12.53
C LEU A 137 -9.83 -9.94 -13.14
N LEU A 138 -10.72 -10.45 -12.29
CA LEU A 138 -11.59 -11.57 -12.62
C LEU A 138 -12.92 -11.11 -13.24
N GLY A 139 -13.36 -9.91 -12.90
CA GLY A 139 -14.59 -9.33 -13.41
C GLY A 139 -14.83 -7.95 -12.82
N GLY A 140 -15.88 -7.29 -13.29
CA GLY A 140 -16.30 -6.00 -12.76
C GLY A 140 -17.53 -5.47 -13.45
N GLU A 141 -18.11 -4.41 -12.89
CA GLU A 141 -19.29 -3.74 -13.44
C GLU A 141 -19.06 -2.24 -13.66
N THR A 142 -19.73 -1.70 -14.67
CA THR A 142 -19.70 -0.27 -15.03
C THR A 142 -21.12 0.26 -15.14
N ALA A 143 -21.49 1.14 -14.22
CA ALA A 143 -22.80 1.76 -14.17
C ALA A 143 -22.74 3.24 -14.59
N GLN A 144 -23.59 3.62 -15.56
CA GLN A 144 -23.86 5.02 -15.90
C GLN A 144 -25.09 5.45 -15.12
N LEU A 145 -24.91 6.36 -14.17
CA LEU A 145 -25.90 6.77 -13.18
C LEU A 145 -26.06 8.30 -13.22
N PRO A 146 -26.56 8.86 -14.35
CA PRO A 146 -26.80 10.29 -14.47
C PRO A 146 -27.81 10.74 -13.40
N GLY A 147 -27.58 11.90 -12.81
CA GLY A 147 -28.38 12.42 -11.69
C GLY A 147 -27.93 11.91 -10.30
N MET A 148 -27.17 10.81 -10.23
CA MET A 148 -26.53 10.36 -8.98
C MET A 148 -25.12 10.93 -8.85
N TYR A 149 -24.30 10.83 -9.90
CA TYR A 149 -22.96 11.41 -9.92
C TYR A 149 -22.94 12.80 -10.54
N ARG A 150 -22.03 13.65 -10.06
CA ARG A 150 -21.75 14.95 -10.68
C ARG A 150 -21.14 14.75 -12.06
N LYS A 151 -21.38 15.72 -12.95
CA LYS A 151 -20.88 15.69 -14.32
C LYS A 151 -19.36 15.45 -14.37
N GLY A 152 -18.95 14.45 -15.14
CA GLY A 152 -17.55 14.08 -15.31
C GLY A 152 -16.91 13.36 -14.11
N GLU A 153 -17.66 13.08 -13.05
CA GLU A 153 -17.17 12.34 -11.89
C GLU A 153 -17.54 10.85 -11.97
N TYR A 154 -16.69 10.03 -11.36
CA TYR A 154 -16.91 8.61 -11.15
C TYR A 154 -16.48 8.21 -9.74
N ASP A 155 -16.93 7.05 -9.30
CA ASP A 155 -16.46 6.39 -8.10
C ASP A 155 -15.96 4.98 -8.45
N LEU A 156 -15.03 4.49 -7.63
CA LEU A 156 -14.41 3.19 -7.79
C LEU A 156 -14.49 2.43 -6.48
N ALA A 157 -15.09 1.25 -6.55
CA ALA A 157 -15.03 0.26 -5.49
C ALA A 157 -14.32 -0.99 -6.02
N GLY A 158 -13.65 -1.72 -5.14
CA GLY A 158 -12.92 -2.91 -5.51
C GLY A 158 -12.93 -3.94 -4.40
N CYS A 159 -13.02 -5.20 -4.77
CA CYS A 159 -13.05 -6.33 -3.88
C CYS A 159 -11.89 -7.26 -4.22
N ILE A 160 -11.01 -7.51 -3.24
CA ILE A 160 -9.97 -8.53 -3.35
C ILE A 160 -10.45 -9.80 -2.64
N VAL A 161 -10.14 -10.94 -3.23
CA VAL A 161 -10.18 -12.24 -2.55
C VAL A 161 -8.77 -12.82 -2.55
N GLY A 162 -8.34 -13.27 -1.38
CA GLY A 162 -7.09 -13.94 -1.12
C GLY A 162 -7.29 -15.23 -0.35
N VAL A 163 -6.19 -15.93 -0.07
CA VAL A 163 -6.19 -17.15 0.73
C VAL A 163 -4.99 -17.17 1.67
N VAL A 164 -5.20 -17.73 2.85
CA VAL A 164 -4.17 -17.99 3.86
C VAL A 164 -4.38 -19.39 4.43
N ASP A 165 -3.32 -20.09 4.79
CA ASP A 165 -3.44 -21.31 5.59
C ASP A 165 -3.81 -20.91 7.02
N ARG A 166 -4.83 -21.52 7.62
CA ARG A 166 -5.31 -21.20 8.97
C ARG A 166 -4.18 -21.11 10.00
N THR A 167 -3.20 -22.01 9.91
CA THR A 167 -2.06 -22.08 10.84
C THR A 167 -1.06 -20.92 10.67
N LYS A 168 -1.14 -20.18 9.56
CA LYS A 168 -0.27 -19.06 9.18
C LYS A 168 -0.95 -17.70 9.29
N ILE A 169 -2.21 -17.63 9.74
CA ILE A 169 -2.89 -16.36 9.98
C ILE A 169 -2.08 -15.52 10.96
N ILE A 170 -1.88 -14.25 10.60
CA ILE A 170 -1.27 -13.24 11.47
C ILE A 170 -2.42 -12.45 12.10
N ASP A 171 -2.56 -12.55 13.42
CA ASP A 171 -3.66 -11.94 14.19
C ASP A 171 -3.16 -11.09 15.37
N GLY A 172 -1.86 -10.95 15.55
CA GLY A 172 -1.27 -10.20 16.67
C GLY A 172 -1.24 -10.94 18.00
N SER A 173 -1.88 -12.11 18.14
CA SER A 173 -1.97 -12.84 19.42
C SER A 173 -0.62 -13.24 20.03
N LYS A 174 0.43 -13.32 19.20
CA LYS A 174 1.80 -13.69 19.59
C LYS A 174 2.67 -12.48 19.97
N ILE A 175 2.13 -11.27 19.88
CA ILE A 175 2.83 -10.05 20.28
C ILE A 175 2.96 -10.05 21.79
N GLN A 176 4.14 -9.63 22.27
CA GLN A 176 4.44 -9.55 23.68
C GLN A 176 5.37 -8.36 23.97
N PRO A 177 5.44 -7.91 25.24
CA PRO A 177 6.35 -6.84 25.62
C PRO A 177 7.80 -7.15 25.21
N GLY A 178 8.46 -6.17 24.60
CA GLY A 178 9.84 -6.29 24.13
C GLY A 178 9.99 -6.73 22.67
N ASP A 179 8.91 -7.07 21.97
CA ASP A 179 8.91 -7.19 20.51
C ASP A 179 9.28 -5.86 19.83
N VAL A 180 9.78 -5.96 18.60
CA VAL A 180 10.25 -4.82 17.81
C VAL A 180 9.19 -4.44 16.79
N ILE A 181 8.90 -3.15 16.71
CA ILE A 181 8.01 -2.55 15.71
C ILE A 181 8.88 -2.04 14.57
N LEU A 182 8.51 -2.29 13.32
CA LEU A 182 9.22 -1.83 12.13
C LEU A 182 8.25 -1.08 11.23
N GLY A 183 8.72 0.03 10.64
CA GLY A 183 7.92 0.87 9.77
C GLY A 183 8.37 0.73 8.32
N LEU A 184 7.45 0.33 7.44
CA LEU A 184 7.66 0.34 6.00
C LEU A 184 7.23 1.69 5.43
N ALA A 185 8.16 2.36 4.76
CA ALA A 185 7.92 3.70 4.24
C ALA A 185 6.71 3.74 3.28
N SER A 186 5.85 4.74 3.45
CA SER A 186 4.86 5.16 2.46
C SER A 186 5.53 5.95 1.34
N ASN A 187 4.78 6.29 0.30
CA ASN A 187 5.25 7.13 -0.79
C ASN A 187 4.36 8.37 -0.98
N GLY A 188 3.74 8.85 0.09
CA GLY A 188 2.81 9.99 0.09
C GLY A 188 1.61 9.71 0.99
N LEU A 189 0.49 10.37 0.71
CA LEU A 189 -0.76 10.22 1.46
C LEU A 189 -1.46 8.86 1.23
N HIS A 190 -1.01 8.09 0.23
CA HIS A 190 -1.67 6.87 -0.23
C HIS A 190 -3.10 7.14 -0.70
N THR A 191 -4.12 6.70 0.03
CA THR A 191 -5.55 6.87 -0.31
C THR A 191 -6.35 7.58 0.78
N ASN A 192 -5.69 8.08 1.84
CA ASN A 192 -6.36 8.62 3.02
C ASN A 192 -5.96 10.08 3.31
N GLY A 193 -6.78 10.81 4.06
CA GLY A 193 -6.54 12.21 4.44
C GLY A 193 -6.75 13.25 3.33
N TYR A 194 -7.21 12.84 2.15
CA TYR A 194 -7.36 13.73 0.98
C TYR A 194 -8.38 14.85 1.18
N SER A 195 -9.41 14.65 2.00
CA SER A 195 -10.38 15.72 2.30
C SER A 195 -9.73 16.89 3.04
N LEU A 196 -8.91 16.59 4.05
CA LEU A 196 -8.15 17.62 4.79
C LEU A 196 -7.06 18.22 3.91
N ALA A 197 -6.31 17.38 3.18
CA ALA A 197 -5.24 17.86 2.31
C ALA A 197 -5.74 18.83 1.23
N ARG A 198 -6.91 18.57 0.61
CA ARG A 198 -7.52 19.48 -0.36
C ARG A 198 -7.91 20.81 0.26
N LYS A 199 -8.54 20.80 1.44
CA LYS A 199 -8.89 22.04 2.15
C LYS A 199 -7.64 22.88 2.42
N ILE A 200 -6.56 22.26 2.91
CA ILE A 200 -5.31 22.98 3.19
C ILE A 200 -4.68 23.52 1.90
N PHE A 201 -4.45 22.67 0.89
CA PHE A 201 -3.77 23.11 -0.33
C PHE A 201 -4.56 24.10 -1.17
N PHE A 202 -5.86 23.84 -1.38
CA PHE A 202 -6.63 24.58 -2.37
C PHE A 202 -7.49 25.69 -1.77
N GLU A 203 -7.98 25.52 -0.54
CA GLU A 203 -8.83 26.54 0.11
C GLU A 203 -7.99 27.48 0.98
N LYS A 204 -7.10 26.96 1.84
CA LYS A 204 -6.25 27.80 2.71
C LYS A 204 -5.06 28.39 1.95
N MET A 205 -4.24 27.55 1.31
CA MET A 205 -3.03 27.99 0.62
C MET A 205 -3.29 28.54 -0.80
N ARG A 206 -4.53 28.43 -1.31
CA ARG A 206 -4.94 28.88 -2.65
C ARG A 206 -4.06 28.33 -3.78
N LEU A 207 -3.46 27.16 -3.59
CA LEU A 207 -2.72 26.47 -4.64
C LEU A 207 -3.69 25.83 -5.64
N THR A 208 -3.16 25.46 -6.80
CA THR A 208 -3.84 24.62 -7.79
C THR A 208 -3.10 23.29 -7.90
N VAL A 209 -3.68 22.31 -8.59
CA VAL A 209 -2.98 21.05 -8.89
C VAL A 209 -1.68 21.25 -9.68
N ASN A 210 -1.54 22.36 -10.42
CA ASN A 210 -0.36 22.70 -11.21
C ASN A 210 0.69 23.52 -10.43
N SER A 211 0.34 24.02 -9.24
CA SER A 211 1.28 24.74 -8.39
C SER A 211 2.41 23.81 -7.94
N ARG A 212 3.63 24.35 -7.79
CA ARG A 212 4.76 23.63 -7.20
C ARG A 212 4.77 23.83 -5.69
N LEU A 213 5.09 22.77 -4.94
CA LEU A 213 5.38 22.89 -3.52
C LEU A 213 6.79 23.46 -3.33
N SER A 214 6.97 24.31 -2.31
CA SER A 214 8.30 24.86 -2.00
C SER A 214 9.32 23.75 -1.77
N GLY A 215 10.43 23.79 -2.52
CA GLY A 215 11.48 22.76 -2.49
C GLY A 215 11.14 21.46 -3.23
N SER A 216 10.02 21.37 -3.95
CA SER A 216 9.65 20.20 -4.75
C SER A 216 9.85 20.44 -6.24
N LYS A 217 10.34 19.40 -6.94
CA LYS A 217 10.43 19.38 -8.41
C LYS A 217 9.12 18.99 -9.10
N ILE A 218 8.12 18.54 -8.34
CA ILE A 218 6.82 18.13 -8.87
C ILE A 218 5.70 19.03 -8.34
N THR A 219 4.60 19.04 -9.06
CA THR A 219 3.39 19.81 -8.73
C THR A 219 2.63 19.19 -7.55
N VAL A 220 1.71 19.96 -6.95
CA VAL A 220 0.81 19.48 -5.89
C VAL A 220 0.00 18.28 -6.38
N GLY A 221 -0.54 18.35 -7.59
CA GLY A 221 -1.32 17.26 -8.17
C GLY A 221 -0.50 15.99 -8.39
N GLU A 222 0.75 16.12 -8.86
CA GLU A 222 1.66 14.98 -9.01
C GLU A 222 2.03 14.34 -7.66
N GLU A 223 2.32 15.15 -6.64
CA GLU A 223 2.61 14.63 -5.28
C GLU A 223 1.39 13.94 -4.68
N LEU A 224 0.19 14.52 -4.84
CA LEU A 224 -1.06 13.93 -4.35
C LEU A 224 -1.52 12.71 -5.17
N LEU A 225 -1.10 12.55 -6.43
CA LEU A 225 -1.42 11.37 -7.26
C LEU A 225 -0.37 10.26 -7.21
N ARG A 226 0.64 10.36 -6.33
CA ARG A 226 1.56 9.24 -6.08
C ARG A 226 0.77 7.99 -5.69
N VAL A 227 1.04 6.90 -6.41
CA VAL A 227 0.28 5.64 -6.31
C VAL A 227 0.51 4.99 -4.95
N HIS A 228 -0.53 4.58 -4.25
CA HIS A 228 -0.50 3.81 -3.01
C HIS A 228 0.49 2.64 -3.16
N LYS A 229 1.48 2.56 -2.27
CA LYS A 229 2.52 1.52 -2.33
C LYS A 229 1.93 0.12 -2.07
N ASN A 230 2.29 -0.85 -2.91
CA ASN A 230 1.99 -2.25 -2.67
C ASN A 230 3.10 -2.87 -1.79
N TYR A 231 2.74 -3.40 -0.62
CA TYR A 231 3.68 -4.05 0.30
C TYR A 231 3.76 -5.57 0.12
N GLN A 232 2.80 -6.18 -0.60
CA GLN A 232 2.74 -7.64 -0.76
C GLN A 232 4.02 -8.26 -1.34
N PRO A 233 4.68 -7.70 -2.38
CA PRO A 233 5.91 -8.29 -2.91
C PRO A 233 7.08 -8.30 -1.91
N LEU A 234 7.08 -7.37 -0.95
CA LEU A 234 8.08 -7.31 0.10
C LEU A 234 7.74 -8.31 1.23
N LEU A 235 6.48 -8.32 1.67
CA LEU A 235 5.99 -9.21 2.72
C LEU A 235 6.08 -10.68 2.32
N ALA A 236 5.78 -11.02 1.07
CA ALA A 236 5.87 -12.38 0.54
C ALA A 236 7.29 -12.99 0.59
N LYS A 237 8.33 -12.17 0.72
CA LYS A 237 9.73 -12.62 0.86
C LYS A 237 10.12 -12.91 2.31
N VAL A 238 9.30 -12.49 3.28
CA VAL A 238 9.57 -12.68 4.71
C VAL A 238 8.81 -13.93 5.17
N PRO A 239 9.48 -14.90 5.82
CA PRO A 239 8.77 -16.05 6.37
C PRO A 239 7.69 -15.61 7.36
N THR A 240 6.43 -15.99 7.12
CA THR A 240 5.27 -15.57 7.93
C THR A 240 5.49 -15.83 9.43
N ARG A 241 6.15 -16.93 9.80
CA ARG A 241 6.50 -17.27 11.19
C ARG A 241 7.40 -16.25 11.92
N MET A 242 8.05 -15.34 11.20
CA MET A 242 8.87 -14.28 11.78
C MET A 242 8.05 -13.03 12.10
N ILE A 243 6.86 -12.91 11.50
CA ILE A 243 5.96 -11.78 11.66
C ILE A 243 4.93 -12.15 12.73
N LYS A 244 4.83 -11.33 13.76
CA LYS A 244 3.85 -11.49 14.85
C LYS A 244 2.62 -10.63 14.64
N GLY A 245 2.77 -9.50 13.97
CA GLY A 245 1.67 -8.59 13.63
C GLY A 245 1.99 -7.73 12.44
N LEU A 246 0.95 -7.30 11.73
CA LEU A 246 1.01 -6.35 10.64
C LEU A 246 -0.13 -5.35 10.81
N ALA A 247 0.13 -4.07 10.55
CA ALA A 247 -0.92 -3.05 10.50
C ALA A 247 -0.74 -2.18 9.27
N HIS A 248 -1.75 -2.16 8.41
CA HIS A 248 -1.82 -1.29 7.25
C HIS A 248 -2.27 0.10 7.72
N ILE A 249 -1.47 1.13 7.44
CA ILE A 249 -1.70 2.47 7.99
C ILE A 249 -2.54 3.29 6.99
N THR A 250 -3.85 3.29 7.21
CA THR A 250 -4.86 3.90 6.33
C THR A 250 -5.59 5.07 7.00
N GLY A 251 -6.92 5.14 6.93
CA GLY A 251 -7.72 6.11 7.67
C GLY A 251 -7.58 5.84 9.17
N GLY A 252 -7.41 6.90 9.97
CA GLY A 252 -7.09 6.76 11.39
C GLY A 252 -5.59 6.63 11.69
N GLY A 253 -4.75 6.58 10.66
CA GLY A 253 -3.30 6.76 10.79
C GLY A 253 -2.64 5.73 11.71
N LEU A 254 -1.54 6.09 12.36
CA LEU A 254 -0.87 5.17 13.29
C LEU A 254 -1.71 4.95 14.55
N ILE A 255 -2.46 5.97 14.98
CA ILE A 255 -3.21 5.97 16.24
C ILE A 255 -4.35 4.96 16.22
N ASP A 256 -5.12 4.87 15.15
CA ASP A 256 -6.31 4.00 15.14
C ASP A 256 -6.05 2.63 14.50
N ASN A 257 -5.00 2.49 13.66
CA ASN A 257 -4.72 1.22 12.96
C ASN A 257 -3.80 0.30 13.75
N LEU A 258 -2.76 0.84 14.40
CA LEU A 258 -1.80 0.00 15.11
C LEU A 258 -2.43 -0.75 16.31
N PRO A 259 -3.26 -0.12 17.16
CA PRO A 259 -3.86 -0.82 18.31
C PRO A 259 -4.74 -2.01 17.93
N ARG A 260 -5.28 -2.06 16.70
CA ARG A 260 -6.17 -3.15 16.24
C ARG A 260 -5.50 -4.53 16.28
N ILE A 261 -4.17 -4.58 16.26
CA ILE A 261 -3.39 -5.82 16.29
C ILE A 261 -2.58 -5.96 17.58
N VAL A 262 -2.63 -5.00 18.50
CA VAL A 262 -1.85 -5.04 19.75
C VAL A 262 -2.72 -5.68 20.84
N PRO A 263 -2.25 -6.73 21.54
CA PRO A 263 -2.99 -7.34 22.63
C PRO A 263 -3.27 -6.38 23.80
N PRO A 264 -4.34 -6.57 24.59
CA PRO A 264 -4.71 -5.67 25.68
C PRO A 264 -3.66 -5.47 26.77
N ASN A 265 -2.72 -6.41 26.91
CA ASN A 265 -1.62 -6.36 27.89
C ASN A 265 -0.33 -5.74 27.33
N CYS A 266 -0.40 -5.09 26.15
CA CYS A 266 0.74 -4.49 25.49
C CYS A 266 0.41 -3.06 25.05
N ASP A 267 1.40 -2.16 25.15
CA ASP A 267 1.36 -0.85 24.52
C ASP A 267 2.39 -0.76 23.39
N ALA A 268 2.01 -0.12 22.28
CA ALA A 268 2.91 0.18 21.19
C ALA A 268 3.59 1.55 21.40
N ILE A 269 4.87 1.54 21.77
CA ILE A 269 5.65 2.76 21.96
C ILE A 269 6.40 3.11 20.67
N ILE A 270 6.04 4.23 20.06
CA ILE A 270 6.59 4.70 18.78
C ILE A 270 7.51 5.90 19.01
N GLU A 271 8.80 5.74 18.67
CA GLU A 271 9.74 6.87 18.62
C GLU A 271 9.59 7.61 17.29
N THR A 272 8.82 8.70 17.30
CA THR A 272 8.45 9.46 16.09
C THR A 272 9.63 10.11 15.38
N LYS A 273 10.78 10.26 16.05
CA LYS A 273 12.01 10.78 15.45
C LYS A 273 12.87 9.70 14.79
N SER A 274 12.45 8.43 14.81
CA SER A 274 13.20 7.32 14.22
C SER A 274 13.14 7.24 12.68
N TRP A 275 12.29 8.07 12.05
CA TRP A 275 12.28 8.24 10.60
C TRP A 275 12.14 9.72 10.22
N LYS A 276 12.48 10.02 8.97
CA LYS A 276 12.25 11.34 8.40
C LYS A 276 10.83 11.41 7.85
N VAL A 277 9.96 12.17 8.51
CA VAL A 277 8.61 12.48 8.00
C VAL A 277 8.71 13.16 6.64
N PRO A 278 8.02 12.65 5.59
CA PRO A 278 8.01 13.28 4.27
C PRO A 278 7.53 14.73 4.30
N ARG A 279 8.14 15.57 3.46
CA ARG A 279 7.93 17.04 3.46
C ARG A 279 6.46 17.43 3.26
N ILE A 280 5.69 16.65 2.49
CA ILE A 280 4.26 16.90 2.26
C ILE A 280 3.46 17.01 3.56
N PHE A 281 3.75 16.16 4.55
CA PHE A 281 3.06 16.19 5.84
C PHE A 281 3.46 17.39 6.68
N GLN A 282 4.73 17.82 6.61
CA GLN A 282 5.17 19.04 7.28
C GLN A 282 4.49 20.28 6.69
N ILE A 283 4.34 20.34 5.36
CA ILE A 283 3.62 21.42 4.69
C ILE A 283 2.15 21.43 5.12
N LEU A 284 1.50 20.26 5.13
CA LEU A 284 0.11 20.13 5.58
C LEU A 284 -0.06 20.57 7.03
N GLN A 285 0.81 20.12 7.94
CA GLN A 285 0.76 20.49 9.34
C GLN A 285 0.91 22.01 9.53
N GLN A 286 1.96 22.59 8.96
CA GLN A 286 2.29 24.01 9.12
C GLN A 286 1.21 24.93 8.52
N ASN A 287 0.75 24.63 7.30
CA ASN A 287 -0.21 25.50 6.61
C ASN A 287 -1.67 25.20 6.99
N GLY A 288 -1.92 24.01 7.55
CA GLY A 288 -3.23 23.65 8.08
C GLY A 288 -3.44 24.12 9.52
N ASN A 289 -2.37 24.42 10.25
CA ASN A 289 -2.35 24.54 11.72
C ASN A 289 -2.98 23.30 12.38
N VAL A 290 -2.57 22.12 11.92
CA VAL A 290 -3.11 20.83 12.38
C VAL A 290 -2.30 20.36 13.58
N ASP A 291 -2.99 19.92 14.63
CA ASP A 291 -2.33 19.38 15.82
C ASP A 291 -1.44 18.17 15.46
N ALA A 292 -0.33 18.00 16.19
CA ALA A 292 0.61 16.92 15.92
C ALA A 292 -0.01 15.53 16.09
N GLN A 293 -0.87 15.33 17.09
CA GLN A 293 -1.57 14.08 17.31
C GLN A 293 -2.60 13.83 16.20
N GLU A 294 -3.35 14.87 15.81
CA GLU A 294 -4.30 14.79 14.69
C GLU A 294 -3.57 14.42 13.37
N MET A 295 -2.37 14.96 13.12
CA MET A 295 -1.57 14.56 11.95
C MET A 295 -1.28 13.06 11.92
N TYR A 296 -1.00 12.45 13.07
CA TYR A 296 -0.76 11.01 13.21
C TYR A 296 -2.03 10.15 13.20
N GLN A 297 -3.20 10.75 13.47
CA GLN A 297 -4.50 10.12 13.33
C GLN A 297 -5.04 10.23 11.88
N VAL A 298 -4.76 11.31 11.17
CA VAL A 298 -5.32 11.50 9.81
C VAL A 298 -4.41 10.92 8.74
N PHE A 299 -3.09 11.06 8.91
CA PHE A 299 -2.11 10.69 7.90
C PHE A 299 -1.19 9.56 8.37
N ASN A 300 -0.63 8.84 7.40
CA ASN A 300 0.36 7.80 7.65
C ASN A 300 1.75 8.35 8.09
N MET A 301 1.97 9.67 8.00
CA MET A 301 3.19 10.37 8.42
C MET A 301 4.51 9.80 7.87
N GLY A 302 4.44 9.07 6.75
CA GLY A 302 5.60 8.44 6.10
C GLY A 302 5.71 6.94 6.31
N ILE A 303 4.84 6.30 7.10
CA ILE A 303 4.84 4.86 7.36
C ILE A 303 3.51 4.27 6.87
N GLY A 304 3.53 3.49 5.80
CA GLY A 304 2.30 2.92 5.24
C GLY A 304 1.96 1.52 5.74
N MET A 305 2.91 0.81 6.33
CA MET A 305 2.71 -0.51 6.91
C MET A 305 3.62 -0.67 8.12
N VAL A 306 3.08 -1.22 9.20
CA VAL A 306 3.83 -1.58 10.41
C VAL A 306 3.99 -3.10 10.46
N VAL A 307 5.17 -3.56 10.88
CA VAL A 307 5.50 -4.98 11.07
C VAL A 307 6.01 -5.18 12.49
N ILE A 308 5.41 -6.11 13.24
CA ILE A 308 5.87 -6.47 14.58
C ILE A 308 6.56 -7.83 14.53
N VAL A 309 7.77 -7.91 15.09
CA VAL A 309 8.61 -9.11 15.06
C VAL A 309 9.26 -9.37 16.43
N ALA A 310 9.63 -10.63 16.67
CA ALA A 310 10.36 -11.00 17.88
C ALA A 310 11.73 -10.30 17.95
N ARG A 311 12.12 -9.82 19.14
CA ARG A 311 13.45 -9.23 19.38
C ARG A 311 14.62 -10.19 19.13
N GLN A 312 14.43 -11.49 19.35
CA GLN A 312 15.44 -12.54 19.15
C GLN A 312 15.40 -13.19 17.76
N GLY A 313 14.48 -12.77 16.87
CA GLY A 313 14.55 -13.21 15.48
C GLY A 313 15.80 -12.62 14.84
N ARG A 314 16.60 -13.43 14.11
CA ARG A 314 17.57 -12.90 13.13
C ARG A 314 16.90 -11.74 12.42
N THR A 315 17.42 -10.53 12.58
CA THR A 315 16.74 -9.31 12.15
C THR A 315 16.23 -9.50 10.72
N PRO A 316 14.91 -9.38 10.45
CA PRO A 316 14.34 -9.49 9.10
C PRO A 316 15.08 -8.60 8.09
N LEU A 317 15.69 -7.52 8.59
CA LEU A 317 16.58 -6.60 7.87
C LEU A 317 17.68 -7.30 7.08
N GLY A 318 18.36 -8.31 7.62
CA GLY A 318 19.44 -9.01 6.91
C GLY A 318 18.94 -9.75 5.67
N PHE A 319 17.67 -10.17 5.67
CA PHE A 319 17.02 -10.84 4.54
C PHE A 319 16.42 -9.83 3.55
N MET A 320 15.73 -8.80 4.06
CA MET A 320 15.12 -7.75 3.25
C MET A 320 16.18 -6.94 2.48
N ALA A 321 17.29 -6.56 3.12
CA ALA A 321 18.39 -5.83 2.48
C ALA A 321 19.19 -6.68 1.47
N ASN A 322 19.41 -7.97 1.72
CA ASN A 322 20.11 -8.87 0.79
C ASN A 322 19.27 -9.26 -0.43
N SER A 323 17.93 -9.27 -0.31
CA SER A 323 17.05 -9.54 -1.45
C SER A 323 17.00 -8.38 -2.46
N ALA A 324 17.23 -7.15 -2.00
CA ALA A 324 17.31 -5.95 -2.85
C ALA A 324 18.61 -5.88 -3.67
N SER A 325 19.69 -6.53 -3.23
CA SER A 325 21.00 -6.50 -3.91
C SER A 325 21.21 -7.61 -4.95
N ARG A 326 20.35 -8.63 -5.01
CA ARG A 326 20.49 -9.78 -5.94
C ARG A 326 19.73 -9.66 -7.26
N GLY A 327 18.99 -8.57 -7.49
CA GLY A 327 18.35 -8.30 -8.78
C GLY A 327 19.22 -7.43 -9.70
N ARG A 328 19.82 -8.00 -10.75
CA ARG A 328 20.47 -7.22 -11.81
C ARG A 328 19.40 -6.53 -12.69
N SER A 329 19.60 -5.24 -12.91
CA SER A 329 19.08 -4.37 -13.99
C SER A 329 17.57 -4.36 -14.27
N HIS A 330 16.84 -3.42 -13.66
CA HIS A 330 16.19 -2.27 -14.32
C HIS A 330 15.37 -1.46 -13.29
N SER A 331 15.79 -0.22 -13.02
CA SER A 331 15.06 0.89 -12.38
C SER A 331 14.11 0.60 -11.20
N LEU A 332 14.59 -0.06 -10.13
CA LEU A 332 13.85 -0.15 -8.86
C LEU A 332 14.49 0.75 -7.79
N GLN A 333 13.65 1.63 -7.22
CA GLN A 333 14.00 2.65 -6.23
C GLN A 333 14.64 2.04 -4.98
N ARG A 334 15.65 2.73 -4.42
CA ARG A 334 16.25 2.43 -3.11
C ARG A 334 15.14 2.40 -2.05
N GLU A 335 14.80 1.22 -1.54
CA GLU A 335 13.87 1.09 -0.42
C GLU A 335 14.57 1.43 0.89
N SER A 336 14.19 2.55 1.51
CA SER A 336 14.64 2.92 2.85
C SER A 336 13.77 2.21 3.89
N LEU A 337 14.34 1.31 4.68
CA LEU A 337 13.69 0.75 5.87
C LEU A 337 13.95 1.70 7.04
N ALA A 338 12.91 2.12 7.75
CA ALA A 338 13.04 2.88 8.99
C ALA A 338 12.92 1.93 10.20
N LEU A 339 13.89 2.01 11.11
CA LEU A 339 13.96 1.14 12.27
C LEU A 339 13.31 1.84 13.47
N LEU A 340 12.13 1.39 13.87
CA LEU A 340 11.42 1.85 15.07
C LEU A 340 11.94 1.06 16.28
N LEU A 341 13.03 1.52 16.89
CA LEU A 341 13.56 0.87 18.09
C LEU A 341 12.86 1.38 19.35
N ALA A 342 12.20 0.48 20.05
CA ALA A 342 11.86 0.68 21.45
C ALA A 342 13.13 0.49 22.31
N ARG A 343 13.65 1.57 22.91
CA ARG A 343 14.11 1.68 24.32
C ARG A 343 15.22 2.73 24.52
N ARG A 344 15.06 3.56 25.57
CA ARG A 344 16.17 4.15 26.32
C ARG A 344 16.36 3.34 27.60
N SER A 345 17.21 2.32 27.55
CA SER A 345 18.02 1.80 28.66
C SER A 345 18.78 0.59 28.12
N TYR A 346 20.11 0.56 28.31
CA TYR A 346 21.05 -0.50 27.94
C TYR A 346 21.60 -0.52 26.50
N LEU A 347 22.12 0.62 26.00
CA LEU A 347 23.30 0.56 25.13
C LEU A 347 24.50 1.12 25.89
N CYS A 348 25.54 0.30 26.01
CA CYS A 348 26.81 0.63 26.67
C CYS A 348 27.48 1.80 25.92
N ALA A 349 27.95 2.80 26.66
CA ALA A 349 28.40 4.10 26.15
C ALA A 349 29.65 4.04 25.23
N SER A 350 30.31 2.90 25.06
CA SER A 350 31.53 2.79 24.25
C SER A 350 31.29 2.71 22.74
N LEU A 351 30.11 2.27 22.26
CA LEU A 351 29.86 2.13 20.80
C LEU A 351 29.56 3.46 20.08
N ALA A 352 29.23 4.52 20.83
CA ALA A 352 28.80 5.81 20.27
C ALA A 352 29.97 6.75 19.88
N ALA A 353 31.21 6.41 20.26
CA ALA A 353 32.39 7.19 19.93
C ALA A 353 32.95 6.83 18.54
N ASP A 354 33.01 5.54 18.19
CA ASP A 354 33.63 5.07 16.94
C ASP A 354 32.79 5.32 15.67
N LEU A 355 31.48 5.57 15.82
CA LEU A 355 30.56 5.79 14.69
C LEU A 355 30.61 7.22 14.11
N ARG A 356 31.30 8.17 14.75
CA ARG A 356 31.36 9.57 14.29
C ARG A 356 32.42 9.83 13.21
N GLY A 357 33.42 8.96 13.04
CA GLY A 357 34.50 9.15 12.06
C GLY A 357 34.27 8.53 10.67
N ALA A 358 33.42 7.51 10.53
CA ALA A 358 33.38 6.66 9.32
C ALA A 358 32.34 7.09 8.25
N LEU A 359 31.71 8.25 8.39
CA LEU A 359 30.55 8.68 7.59
C LEU A 359 30.87 9.19 6.17
N ARG A 360 32.13 9.16 5.69
CA ARG A 360 32.47 9.87 4.43
C ARG A 360 32.67 9.06 3.16
N HIS A 361 32.97 7.74 3.13
CA HIS A 361 33.35 7.17 1.81
C HIS A 361 32.85 5.80 1.32
N ARG A 362 32.29 4.84 2.09
CA ARG A 362 31.78 3.58 1.48
C ARG A 362 30.63 2.92 2.26
N PRO A 363 29.35 3.11 1.87
CA PRO A 363 28.19 2.61 2.64
C PRO A 363 27.94 1.09 2.53
N VAL A 364 28.47 0.43 1.49
CA VAL A 364 28.27 -1.03 1.27
C VAL A 364 29.13 -1.88 2.22
N LEU A 365 30.29 -1.36 2.64
CA LEU A 365 31.21 -2.07 3.54
C LEU A 365 30.74 -2.00 5.01
N LEU A 366 30.05 -0.91 5.39
CA LEU A 366 29.57 -0.67 6.75
C LEU A 366 28.47 -1.65 7.18
N LEU A 367 27.62 -2.10 6.24
CA LEU A 367 26.55 -3.05 6.52
C LEU A 367 27.09 -4.47 6.77
N ALA A 368 28.17 -4.86 6.07
CA ALA A 368 28.85 -6.14 6.30
C ALA A 368 29.60 -6.14 7.65
N ILE A 369 30.16 -4.99 8.05
CA ILE A 369 30.83 -4.81 9.35
C ILE A 369 29.81 -4.83 10.50
N LEU A 370 28.65 -4.17 10.35
CA LEU A 370 27.57 -4.22 11.35
C LEU A 370 27.01 -5.64 11.54
N VAL A 371 26.84 -6.40 10.46
CA VAL A 371 26.37 -7.79 10.52
C VAL A 371 27.41 -8.71 11.17
N ARG A 372 28.71 -8.50 10.92
CA ARG A 372 29.78 -9.26 11.60
C ARG A 372 29.93 -8.89 13.08
N ALA A 373 29.80 -7.61 13.44
CA ALA A 373 29.92 -7.13 14.83
C ALA A 373 28.76 -7.59 15.72
N LEU A 374 27.55 -7.72 15.15
CA LEU A 374 26.39 -8.27 15.86
C LEU A 374 26.49 -9.80 16.02
N ALA A 375 27.11 -10.50 15.05
CA ALA A 375 27.33 -11.94 15.13
C ALA A 375 28.48 -12.33 16.10
N SER A 376 29.51 -11.50 16.25
CA SER A 376 30.63 -11.76 17.17
C SER A 376 30.28 -11.49 18.64
N THR A 377 29.40 -10.52 18.90
CA THR A 377 28.93 -10.21 20.27
C THR A 377 27.98 -11.27 20.84
N GLU A 378 27.30 -12.06 20.01
CA GLU A 378 26.55 -13.24 20.47
C GLU A 378 27.46 -14.40 20.87
N ARG A 379 28.53 -14.69 20.12
CA ARG A 379 29.48 -15.76 20.44
C ARG A 379 30.26 -15.51 21.74
N ALA A 380 30.62 -14.26 22.01
CA ALA A 380 31.33 -13.90 23.25
C ALA A 380 30.42 -13.98 24.51
N LYS A 381 29.10 -13.92 24.35
CA LYS A 381 28.12 -14.05 25.46
C LYS A 381 27.72 -15.50 25.73
N THR A 382 27.80 -16.38 24.74
CA THR A 382 27.59 -17.82 24.93
C THR A 382 28.80 -18.47 25.62
N ALA A 383 30.02 -18.07 25.26
CA ALA A 383 31.25 -18.59 25.88
C ALA A 383 31.45 -18.18 27.36
N ARG A 384 30.78 -17.12 27.83
CA ARG A 384 30.83 -16.66 29.25
C ARG A 384 29.73 -17.22 30.14
N ARG A 385 28.90 -18.15 29.64
CA ARG A 385 27.88 -18.87 30.42
C ARG A 385 28.22 -20.35 30.64
N GLU A 386 29.35 -20.81 30.12
CA GLU A 386 29.87 -22.19 30.28
C GLU A 386 31.22 -22.24 31.04
N GLN A 387 31.58 -21.15 31.72
CA GLN A 387 32.58 -21.09 32.79
C GLN A 387 31.92 -20.40 33.99
#